data_AF-A0A2V1C4W2-F1
#
_entry.id   AF-A0A2V1C4W2-F1
#
_cell.length_a   1.000
_cell.length_b   1.000
_cell.length_c   1.000
_cell.angle_alpha   90.00
_cell.angle_beta   90.00
_cell.angle_gamma   90.00
#
_symmetry.space_group_name_H-M   'P 1'
#
loop_
_entity.id
_entity.type
_entity.pdbx_description
1 polymer ?
#
loop_
_entity_poly.entity_id
_entity_poly.type
_entity_poly.pdbx_seq_one_letter_code
_entity_poly.pdbx_strand_id
1 'polypeptide(L)'
;MSASDSDLSSSSLEPEVSTKKRGRPQSTPLEPYKDEIVRLFVDEDVPIIEIARRLNLDHGLDISERTISRRLTQWKVPRKKTRTTASVELQERIIYHYNKNLNDDQMARALLAEGYEIKPRNLARLRQKLGMRRRSKYPDTSSPKASPKKPRKTGKKVPPNAALIPKVTAFVEKYMSKYDGSHDFNHIRRVVGLAHKIYAEIIKAEEQSGLFEKESSLDLHVITLAALLHDVGDKKYLEPGQKGETLVLATLLGFGAPEDLALKVQRIVLAVSYSSEIKDRGHVETMIGKYPELAIVQDADRLDAIGAVGIGRTFTFGGAKNVRDMGETIQHFDDKLVKLESMMKTAPGKRMARERTERLNMFKGWWEEEQREAEGLLRRK
;
A
#
# COMPACT_ATOMS: atom_id res chain seq x y z
N MET A 1 15.93 47.12 79.67
CA MET A 1 16.81 47.86 78.74
C MET A 1 17.68 46.86 78.02
N SER A 2 17.74 46.91 76.68
CA SER A 2 18.80 46.39 75.78
C SER A 2 19.24 44.91 75.96
N ALA A 3 18.78 43.97 75.13
CA ALA A 3 19.31 43.57 73.81
C ALA A 3 20.59 42.70 73.86
N SER A 4 20.49 41.43 73.43
CA SER A 4 21.47 40.73 72.59
C SER A 4 21.00 39.32 72.19
N ASP A 5 21.29 38.98 70.94
CA ASP A 5 21.04 37.78 70.14
C ASP A 5 21.19 36.40 70.81
N SER A 6 20.41 35.43 70.29
CA SER A 6 20.97 34.19 69.74
C SER A 6 19.93 33.40 68.92
N ASP A 7 20.28 33.16 67.66
CA ASP A 7 19.74 32.17 66.73
C ASP A 7 19.45 30.80 67.35
N LEU A 8 18.42 30.12 66.84
CA LEU A 8 18.58 28.78 66.24
C LEU A 8 17.31 28.38 65.50
N SER A 9 17.52 28.12 64.20
CA SER A 9 16.57 27.69 63.21
C SER A 9 16.32 26.18 63.28
N SER A 10 15.07 25.76 63.12
CA SER A 10 14.74 24.44 62.55
C SER A 10 13.60 24.60 61.56
N SER A 11 13.97 24.73 60.29
CA SER A 11 13.04 24.79 59.16
C SER A 11 12.48 23.39 58.87
N SER A 12 11.20 23.18 59.18
CA SER A 12 10.42 22.07 58.64
C SER A 12 10.07 22.40 57.18
N LEU A 13 10.61 21.62 56.26
CA LEU A 13 10.34 21.68 54.82
C LEU A 13 8.96 21.09 54.52
N GLU A 14 7.99 21.93 54.16
CA GLU A 14 6.83 21.51 53.37
C GLU A 14 7.19 21.50 51.87
N PRO A 15 6.69 20.54 51.07
CA PRO A 15 7.06 20.45 49.66
C PRO A 15 6.19 21.39 48.82
N GLU A 16 6.80 22.45 48.28
CA GLU A 16 6.18 23.25 47.23
C GLU A 16 5.97 22.41 45.96
N VAL A 17 4.70 22.28 45.56
CA VAL A 17 4.27 21.72 44.28
C VAL A 17 4.63 22.70 43.16
N SER A 18 5.80 22.52 42.55
CA SER A 18 6.24 23.29 41.37
C SER A 18 5.68 22.68 40.07
N THR A 19 4.74 23.39 39.45
CA THR A 19 4.21 23.12 38.12
C THR A 19 5.29 23.27 37.04
N LYS A 20 5.92 22.18 36.60
CA LYS A 20 6.88 22.21 35.48
C LYS A 20 6.18 22.26 34.11
N LYS A 21 6.36 23.40 33.42
CA LYS A 21 6.12 23.57 31.98
C LYS A 21 6.87 22.49 31.18
N ARG A 22 6.21 21.89 30.17
CA ARG A 22 6.79 20.94 29.22
C ARG A 22 7.98 21.57 28.47
N GLY A 23 9.19 21.27 28.92
CA GLY A 23 10.45 21.68 28.28
C GLY A 23 10.92 20.68 27.22
N ARG A 24 11.57 21.20 26.17
CA ARG A 24 12.31 20.53 25.10
C ARG A 24 13.11 19.31 25.62
N PRO A 25 13.11 18.14 24.94
CA PRO A 25 13.92 16.99 25.38
C PRO A 25 15.40 17.39 25.46
N GLN A 26 16.05 17.02 26.56
CA GLN A 26 17.48 17.27 26.76
C GLN A 26 18.27 16.60 25.63
N SER A 27 19.21 17.33 25.03
CA SER A 27 20.08 16.79 23.98
C SER A 27 20.89 15.64 24.56
N THR A 28 20.72 14.43 24.03
CA THR A 28 21.57 13.29 24.38
C THR A 28 23.05 13.69 24.22
N PRO A 29 23.87 13.59 25.28
CA PRO A 29 25.30 13.91 25.20
C PRO A 29 25.98 12.88 24.30
N LEU A 30 26.62 13.37 23.23
CA LEU A 30 27.25 12.54 22.19
C LEU A 30 28.77 12.51 22.32
N GLU A 31 29.31 13.28 23.27
CA GLU A 31 30.71 13.36 23.62
C GLU A 31 31.35 12.00 23.93
N PRO A 32 30.70 11.05 24.64
CA PRO A 32 31.27 9.71 24.87
C PRO A 32 31.46 8.87 23.60
N TYR A 33 30.67 9.14 22.55
CA TYR A 33 30.65 8.38 21.29
C TYR A 33 31.39 9.10 20.15
N LYS A 34 32.10 10.19 20.46
CA LYS A 34 32.76 11.03 19.46
C LYS A 34 33.73 10.24 18.59
N ASP A 35 34.60 9.44 19.20
CA ASP A 35 35.65 8.73 18.47
C ASP A 35 35.07 7.63 17.59
N GLU A 36 34.01 6.95 18.05
CA GLU A 36 33.26 5.97 17.27
C GLU A 36 32.56 6.63 16.07
N ILE A 37 31.87 7.76 16.27
CA ILE A 37 31.20 8.50 15.19
C ILE A 37 32.19 9.00 14.15
N VAL A 38 33.34 9.52 14.60
CA VAL A 38 34.37 10.04 13.68
C VAL A 38 35.01 8.90 12.90
N ARG A 39 35.34 7.76 13.53
CA ARG A 39 35.88 6.58 12.84
C ARG A 39 34.90 6.06 11.78
N LEU A 40 33.63 5.86 12.17
CA LEU A 40 32.59 5.40 11.24
C LEU A 40 32.44 6.36 10.05
N PHE A 41 32.54 7.67 10.27
CA PHE A 41 32.35 8.67 9.23
C PHE A 41 33.59 8.92 8.35
N VAL A 42 34.79 8.89 8.92
CA VAL A 42 36.03 9.26 8.21
C VAL A 42 36.77 8.04 7.66
N ASP A 43 36.88 6.99 8.46
CA ASP A 43 37.71 5.83 8.16
C ASP A 43 36.91 4.74 7.45
N GLU A 44 35.67 4.52 7.88
CA GLU A 44 34.78 3.46 7.35
C GLU A 44 33.78 3.97 6.30
N ASP A 45 33.76 5.28 6.01
CA ASP A 45 32.88 5.95 5.02
C ASP A 45 31.38 5.62 5.19
N VAL A 46 30.95 5.36 6.43
CA VAL A 46 29.60 4.93 6.76
C VAL A 46 28.63 6.12 6.65
N PRO A 47 27.49 5.98 5.93
CA PRO A 47 26.50 7.03 5.80
C PRO A 47 25.95 7.51 7.16
N ILE A 48 25.70 8.81 7.31
CA ILE A 48 25.21 9.42 8.57
C ILE A 48 23.94 8.75 9.11
N ILE A 49 23.06 8.30 8.21
CA ILE A 49 21.84 7.56 8.56
C ILE A 49 22.13 6.21 9.23
N GLU A 50 23.18 5.53 8.80
CA GLU A 50 23.62 4.26 9.36
C GLU A 50 24.30 4.47 10.70
N ILE A 51 25.12 5.51 10.83
CA ILE A 51 25.75 5.90 12.11
C ILE A 51 24.70 6.19 13.17
N ALA A 52 23.64 6.94 12.83
CA ALA A 52 22.55 7.23 13.76
C ALA A 52 21.79 5.96 14.18
N ARG A 53 21.59 5.02 13.25
CA ARG A 53 20.91 3.74 13.56
C ARG A 53 21.73 2.88 14.51
N ARG A 54 23.03 2.72 14.25
CA ARG A 54 23.93 1.90 15.09
C ARG A 54 23.98 2.44 16.52
N LEU A 55 24.15 3.74 16.69
CA LEU A 55 24.18 4.36 18.00
C LEU A 55 22.87 4.23 18.79
N ASN A 56 21.72 4.27 18.10
CA ASN A 56 20.44 4.07 18.76
C ASN A 56 20.23 2.60 19.19
N LEU A 57 20.74 1.65 18.40
CA LEU A 57 20.59 0.22 18.66
C LEU A 57 21.58 -0.28 19.72
N ASP A 58 22.84 0.07 19.59
CA ASP A 58 23.94 -0.49 20.39
C ASP A 58 24.04 0.17 21.76
N HIS A 59 23.69 1.46 21.84
CA HIS A 59 23.83 2.28 23.05
C HIS A 59 22.50 2.78 23.60
N GLY A 60 21.37 2.35 23.03
CA GLY A 60 20.01 2.70 23.51
C GLY A 60 19.69 4.20 23.44
N LEU A 61 20.29 4.91 22.49
CA LEU A 61 20.14 6.35 22.35
C LEU A 61 18.94 6.70 21.45
N ASP A 62 18.44 7.94 21.56
CA ASP A 62 17.42 8.50 20.64
C ASP A 62 18.00 9.69 19.87
N ILE A 63 18.74 9.38 18.80
CA ILE A 63 19.49 10.36 18.02
C ILE A 63 19.02 10.35 16.56
N SER A 64 18.77 11.55 16.04
CA SER A 64 18.46 11.77 14.62
C SER A 64 19.71 12.04 13.78
N GLU A 65 19.63 11.77 12.48
CA GLU A 65 20.69 12.08 11.49
C GLU A 65 21.16 13.54 11.56
N ARG A 66 20.21 14.45 11.79
CA ARG A 66 20.48 15.88 11.93
C ARG A 66 21.38 16.19 13.13
N THR A 67 21.26 15.40 14.18
CA THR A 67 22.05 15.54 15.41
C THR A 67 23.49 15.10 15.16
N ILE A 68 23.70 13.95 14.51
CA ILE A 68 25.03 13.48 14.08
C ILE A 68 25.69 14.47 13.11
N SER A 69 24.95 14.93 12.09
CA SER A 69 25.46 15.90 11.12
C SER A 69 25.91 17.22 11.75
N ARG A 70 25.17 17.69 12.76
CA ARG A 70 25.51 18.88 13.54
C ARG A 70 26.75 18.67 14.40
N ARG A 71 26.90 17.50 15.03
CA ARG A 71 28.06 17.16 15.88
C ARG A 71 29.34 17.02 15.07
N LEU A 72 29.30 16.36 13.91
CA LEU A 72 30.43 16.29 12.98
C LEU A 72 30.93 17.70 12.55
N THR A 73 30.01 18.63 12.35
CA THR A 73 30.35 20.04 12.08
C THR A 73 30.96 20.74 13.30
N GLN A 74 30.42 20.52 14.51
CA GLN A 74 30.98 21.07 15.75
C GLN A 74 32.38 20.54 16.06
N TRP A 75 32.63 19.26 15.77
CA TRP A 75 33.93 18.60 15.97
C TRP A 75 34.93 18.91 14.83
N LYS A 76 34.60 19.80 13.90
CA LYS A 76 35.44 20.22 12.77
C LYS A 76 35.95 19.04 11.92
N VAL A 77 35.15 17.98 11.78
CA VAL A 77 35.52 16.80 10.99
C VAL A 77 35.50 17.16 9.50
N PRO A 78 36.62 16.98 8.77
CA PRO A 78 36.71 17.38 7.37
C PRO A 78 35.75 16.55 6.51
N ARG A 79 34.84 17.24 5.80
CA ARG A 79 34.00 16.61 4.79
C ARG A 79 34.80 16.46 3.51
N LYS A 80 34.96 15.25 2.98
CA LYS A 80 35.56 15.03 1.66
C LYS A 80 34.79 15.87 0.63
N LYS A 81 35.48 16.82 -0.01
CA LYS A 81 34.95 17.54 -1.18
C LYS A 81 35.10 16.60 -2.37
N THR A 82 34.04 15.88 -2.73
CA THR A 82 33.94 15.21 -4.03
C THR A 82 33.91 16.28 -5.11
N ARG A 83 35.08 16.68 -5.63
CA ARG A 83 35.22 17.76 -6.60
C ARG A 83 36.25 17.38 -7.68
N THR A 84 35.75 17.43 -8.91
CA THR A 84 36.44 17.71 -10.20
C THR A 84 36.57 16.53 -11.18
N THR A 85 37.04 15.35 -10.79
CA THR A 85 37.09 14.17 -11.69
C THR A 85 35.70 13.60 -12.01
N ALA A 86 34.80 13.64 -11.02
CA ALA A 86 33.41 13.18 -11.14
C ALA A 86 32.51 14.05 -12.05
N SER A 87 33.01 15.01 -12.84
CA SER A 87 32.15 15.83 -13.71
C SER A 87 32.00 15.28 -15.13
N VAL A 88 33.03 14.64 -15.69
CA VAL A 88 32.99 14.10 -17.06
C VAL A 88 32.38 12.70 -17.03
N GLU A 89 32.89 11.82 -16.17
CA GLU A 89 32.36 10.47 -15.97
C GLU A 89 30.88 10.49 -15.56
N LEU A 90 30.48 11.42 -14.68
CA LEU A 90 29.08 11.61 -14.32
C LEU A 90 28.21 12.02 -15.51
N GLN A 91 28.71 12.87 -16.41
CA GLN A 91 27.96 13.24 -17.62
C GLN A 91 27.77 12.03 -18.53
N GLU A 92 28.80 11.19 -18.70
CA GLU A 92 28.72 9.95 -19.48
C GLU A 92 27.75 8.94 -18.86
N ARG A 93 27.76 8.77 -17.54
CA ARG A 93 26.80 7.91 -16.84
C ARG A 93 25.37 8.44 -16.93
N ILE A 94 25.17 9.75 -16.86
CA ILE A 94 23.86 10.38 -17.09
C ILE A 94 23.38 10.07 -18.52
N ILE A 95 24.24 10.17 -19.53
CA ILE A 95 23.90 9.82 -20.92
C ILE A 95 23.55 8.33 -21.05
N TYR A 96 24.35 7.45 -20.43
CA TYR A 96 24.12 6.00 -20.43
C TYR A 96 22.74 5.63 -19.85
N HIS A 97 22.40 6.15 -18.67
CA HIS A 97 21.12 5.85 -18.04
C HIS A 97 19.93 6.49 -18.77
N TYR A 98 20.13 7.68 -19.37
CA TYR A 98 19.12 8.32 -20.19
C TYR A 98 18.79 7.49 -21.44
N ASN A 99 19.80 6.94 -22.13
CA ASN A 99 19.63 6.08 -23.29
C ASN A 99 18.96 4.73 -22.96
N LYS A 100 19.01 4.28 -21.70
CA LYS A 100 18.21 3.16 -21.19
C LYS A 100 16.76 3.52 -20.85
N ASN A 101 16.30 4.71 -21.25
CA ASN A 101 14.97 5.26 -20.96
C ASN A 101 14.63 5.41 -19.46
N LEU A 102 15.62 5.35 -18.56
CA LEU A 102 15.42 5.55 -17.12
C LEU A 102 14.98 6.99 -16.84
N ASN A 103 13.94 7.16 -16.02
CA ASN A 103 13.47 8.48 -15.59
C ASN A 103 14.46 9.13 -14.61
N ASP A 104 14.35 10.44 -14.37
CA ASP A 104 15.32 11.20 -13.56
C ASP A 104 15.52 10.60 -12.14
N ASP A 105 14.48 9.99 -11.53
CA ASP A 105 14.59 9.33 -10.22
C ASP A 105 15.26 7.95 -10.27
N GLN A 106 15.09 7.22 -11.37
CA GLN A 106 15.79 5.96 -11.63
C GLN A 106 17.26 6.22 -11.97
N MET A 107 17.52 7.26 -12.78
CA MET A 107 18.87 7.73 -13.09
C MET A 107 19.60 8.17 -11.81
N ALA A 108 18.93 8.93 -10.93
CA ALA A 108 19.52 9.35 -9.65
C ALA A 108 19.90 8.17 -8.75
N ARG A 109 19.06 7.13 -8.70
CA ARG A 109 19.35 5.90 -7.93
C ARG A 109 20.47 5.06 -8.54
N ALA A 110 20.50 4.95 -9.87
CA ALA A 110 21.56 4.21 -10.56
C ALA A 110 22.91 4.91 -10.39
N LEU A 111 22.94 6.24 -10.51
CA LEU A 111 24.12 7.06 -10.26
C LEU A 111 24.59 6.94 -8.80
N LEU A 112 23.65 6.94 -7.83
CA LEU A 112 23.98 6.74 -6.42
C LEU A 112 24.59 5.35 -6.16
N ALA A 113 24.05 4.30 -6.79
CA ALA A 113 24.59 2.94 -6.70
C ALA A 113 25.99 2.81 -7.32
N GLU A 114 26.32 3.69 -8.27
CA GLU A 114 27.63 3.80 -8.91
C GLU A 114 28.57 4.77 -8.17
N GLY A 115 28.17 5.25 -6.99
CA GLY A 115 28.98 6.14 -6.14
C GLY A 115 28.87 7.64 -6.48
N TYR A 116 27.99 8.02 -7.40
CA TYR A 116 27.76 9.42 -7.76
C TYR A 116 26.60 10.03 -6.96
N GLU A 117 26.94 10.89 -6.00
CA GLU A 117 25.95 11.65 -5.26
C GLU A 117 25.45 12.87 -6.05
N ILE A 118 24.27 12.76 -6.66
CA ILE A 118 23.60 13.88 -7.33
C ILE A 118 22.17 14.08 -6.82
N LYS A 119 21.86 15.29 -6.36
CA LYS A 119 20.48 15.66 -5.99
C LYS A 119 19.59 15.66 -7.24
N PRO A 120 18.33 15.15 -7.19
CA PRO A 120 17.45 15.05 -8.36
C PRO A 120 17.28 16.36 -9.14
N ARG A 121 17.15 17.48 -8.44
CA ARG A 121 17.08 18.83 -9.04
C ARG A 121 18.33 19.22 -9.86
N ASN A 122 19.51 18.75 -9.44
CA ASN A 122 20.76 19.02 -10.13
C ASN A 122 20.93 18.11 -11.34
N LEU A 123 20.47 16.85 -11.25
CA LEU A 123 20.45 15.88 -12.33
C LEU A 123 19.56 16.35 -13.49
N ALA A 124 18.34 16.81 -13.21
CA ALA A 124 17.45 17.36 -14.22
C ALA A 124 18.07 18.56 -14.95
N ARG A 125 18.75 19.45 -14.21
CA ARG A 125 19.44 20.61 -14.78
C ARG A 125 20.64 20.22 -15.64
N LEU A 126 21.45 19.24 -15.19
CA LEU A 126 22.59 18.72 -15.95
C LEU A 126 22.13 17.99 -17.21
N ARG A 127 21.10 17.15 -17.13
CA ARG A 127 20.47 16.49 -18.28
C ARG A 127 19.99 17.49 -19.33
N GLN A 128 19.31 18.56 -18.90
CA GLN A 128 18.85 19.62 -19.81
C GLN A 128 20.02 20.38 -20.46
N LYS A 129 21.12 20.61 -19.73
CA LYS A 129 22.34 21.25 -20.25
C LYS A 129 23.06 20.38 -21.29
N LEU A 130 22.94 19.06 -21.17
CA LEU A 130 23.45 18.07 -22.13
C LEU A 130 22.50 17.82 -23.32
N GLY A 131 21.45 18.64 -23.51
CA GLY A 131 20.54 18.54 -24.66
C GLY A 131 19.51 17.40 -24.60
N MET A 132 19.54 16.57 -23.54
CA MET A 132 18.66 15.41 -23.37
C MET A 132 17.27 15.84 -22.89
N ARG A 133 16.40 16.33 -23.79
CA ARG A 133 15.01 16.71 -23.48
C ARG A 133 14.03 15.60 -23.87
N ARG A 134 13.15 15.19 -22.95
CA ARG A 134 12.05 14.26 -23.24
C ARG A 134 10.91 15.04 -23.90
N ARG A 135 10.42 14.59 -25.07
CA ARG A 135 9.27 15.19 -25.75
C ARG A 135 8.00 14.97 -24.91
N SER A 136 7.33 16.07 -24.57
CA SER A 136 5.94 16.05 -24.12
C SER A 136 5.07 15.60 -25.31
N LYS A 137 4.26 14.55 -25.13
CA LYS A 137 3.14 14.25 -26.05
C LYS A 137 2.14 15.38 -25.90
N TYR A 138 2.14 16.37 -26.78
CA TYR A 138 1.01 17.19 -27.29
C TYR A 138 1.59 18.31 -28.19
N PRO A 139 0.96 18.68 -29.31
CA PRO A 139 1.56 19.58 -30.31
C PRO A 139 1.49 21.05 -29.86
N ASP A 140 2.60 21.76 -30.08
CA ASP A 140 2.69 23.22 -30.02
C ASP A 140 1.88 23.84 -31.16
N THR A 141 0.99 24.77 -30.84
CA THR A 141 0.58 25.83 -31.77
C THR A 141 0.79 27.19 -31.10
N SER A 142 1.33 28.09 -31.92
CA SER A 142 1.90 29.40 -31.63
C SER A 142 0.94 30.44 -31.03
N SER A 143 1.51 31.30 -30.17
CA SER A 143 1.08 32.58 -29.57
C SER A 143 0.36 33.58 -30.54
N PRO A 144 -0.15 34.78 -30.12
CA PRO A 144 -0.05 35.47 -28.81
C PRO A 144 -1.29 36.28 -28.32
N LYS A 145 -1.16 36.80 -27.09
CA LYS A 145 -1.81 37.99 -26.46
C LYS A 145 -2.92 37.78 -25.41
N ALA A 146 -2.88 38.75 -24.49
CA ALA A 146 -3.82 39.13 -23.44
C ALA A 146 -3.73 38.35 -22.12
N SER A 147 -3.20 39.03 -21.11
CA SER A 147 -3.33 38.64 -19.71
C SER A 147 -4.78 38.88 -19.24
N PRO A 148 -5.40 37.89 -18.58
CA PRO A 148 -6.19 38.25 -17.40
C PRO A 148 -5.85 37.35 -16.19
N LYS A 149 -5.79 38.05 -15.05
CA LYS A 149 -5.84 37.63 -13.65
C LYS A 149 -5.76 36.12 -13.35
N LYS A 150 -4.70 35.72 -12.65
CA LYS A 150 -4.48 34.37 -12.11
C LYS A 150 -5.72 33.87 -11.33
N PRO A 151 -6.38 32.78 -11.74
CA PRO A 151 -7.19 32.02 -10.80
C PRO A 151 -6.24 31.38 -9.79
N ARG A 152 -6.66 31.32 -8.52
CA ARG A 152 -5.97 30.57 -7.46
C ARG A 152 -5.76 29.14 -7.97
N LYS A 153 -4.51 28.79 -8.31
CA LYS A 153 -4.13 27.41 -8.63
C LYS A 153 -4.16 26.61 -7.34
N THR A 154 -5.31 26.00 -7.03
CA THR A 154 -5.34 24.76 -6.28
C THR A 154 -4.58 23.74 -7.12
N GLY A 155 -3.27 23.64 -6.90
CA GLY A 155 -2.47 22.59 -7.51
C GLY A 155 -3.08 21.26 -7.10
N LYS A 156 -3.68 20.53 -8.05
CA LYS A 156 -3.95 19.11 -7.88
C LYS A 156 -2.61 18.47 -7.54
N LYS A 157 -2.40 18.19 -6.26
CA LYS A 157 -1.26 17.42 -5.76
C LYS A 157 -1.32 16.08 -6.48
N VAL A 158 -0.28 15.74 -7.24
CA VAL A 158 -0.06 14.34 -7.61
C VAL A 158 0.03 13.57 -6.28
N PRO A 159 -0.84 12.58 -6.03
CA PRO A 159 -0.84 11.93 -4.73
C PRO A 159 0.49 11.21 -4.53
N PRO A 160 1.08 11.27 -3.31
CA PRO A 160 2.39 10.68 -2.99
C PRO A 160 2.48 9.16 -3.19
N ASN A 161 1.38 8.49 -3.56
CA ASN A 161 1.24 7.04 -3.63
C ASN A 161 1.13 6.47 -5.06
N ALA A 162 1.32 7.27 -6.12
CA ALA A 162 1.17 6.78 -7.51
C ALA A 162 2.09 5.57 -7.84
N ALA A 163 3.21 5.43 -7.12
CA ALA A 163 4.13 4.30 -7.28
C ALA A 163 3.81 3.09 -6.37
N LEU A 164 2.80 3.17 -5.51
CA LEU A 164 2.47 2.10 -4.54
C LEU A 164 1.77 0.92 -5.21
N ILE A 165 0.75 1.18 -6.04
CA ILE A 165 0.00 0.15 -6.76
C ILE A 165 0.93 -0.76 -7.57
N PRO A 166 1.85 -0.26 -8.44
CA PRO A 166 2.74 -1.14 -9.19
C PRO A 166 3.64 -2.03 -8.32
N LYS A 167 4.15 -1.50 -7.19
CA LYS A 167 4.97 -2.30 -6.25
C LYS A 167 4.15 -3.41 -5.61
N VAL A 168 2.94 -3.08 -5.14
CA VAL A 168 2.02 -4.03 -4.53
C VAL A 168 1.59 -5.08 -5.54
N THR A 169 1.27 -4.68 -6.78
CA THR A 169 0.95 -5.61 -7.87
C THR A 169 2.08 -6.61 -8.12
N ALA A 170 3.33 -6.14 -8.25
CA ALA A 170 4.48 -7.03 -8.44
C ALA A 170 4.72 -7.95 -7.24
N PHE A 171 4.50 -7.47 -6.03
CA PHE A 171 4.55 -8.29 -4.82
C PHE A 171 3.48 -9.38 -4.82
N VAL A 172 2.22 -9.03 -5.11
CA VAL A 172 1.10 -9.98 -5.14
C VAL A 172 1.29 -11.00 -6.25
N GLU A 173 1.74 -10.61 -7.43
CA GLU A 173 2.04 -11.54 -8.54
C GLU A 173 3.07 -12.58 -8.11
N LYS A 174 4.16 -12.16 -7.45
CA LYS A 174 5.15 -13.08 -6.88
C LYS A 174 4.57 -13.93 -5.75
N TYR A 175 3.79 -13.33 -4.84
CA TYR A 175 3.19 -14.03 -3.71
C TYR A 175 2.22 -15.13 -4.17
N MET A 176 1.37 -14.82 -5.15
CA MET A 176 0.36 -15.72 -5.73
C MET A 176 0.95 -16.76 -6.69
N SER A 177 2.20 -16.64 -7.12
CA SER A 177 2.86 -17.65 -7.99
C SER A 177 2.93 -19.05 -7.38
N LYS A 178 2.76 -19.16 -6.05
CA LYS A 178 2.74 -20.43 -5.32
C LYS A 178 1.34 -21.08 -5.29
N TYR A 179 0.32 -20.39 -5.77
CA TYR A 179 -1.09 -20.79 -5.65
C TYR A 179 -1.51 -21.61 -6.86
N ASP A 180 -2.51 -22.47 -6.67
CA ASP A 180 -3.12 -23.21 -7.78
C ASP A 180 -4.01 -22.32 -8.65
N GLY A 181 -4.37 -22.79 -9.85
CA GLY A 181 -5.10 -22.01 -10.85
C GLY A 181 -6.49 -21.49 -10.43
N SER A 182 -7.01 -21.90 -9.27
CA SER A 182 -8.28 -21.39 -8.75
C SER A 182 -8.15 -20.09 -7.94
N HIS A 183 -6.94 -19.79 -7.43
CA HIS A 183 -6.61 -18.60 -6.62
C HIS A 183 -5.29 -17.94 -7.08
N ASP A 184 -5.04 -17.98 -8.40
CA ASP A 184 -3.83 -17.43 -9.00
C ASP A 184 -3.90 -15.89 -9.13
N PHE A 185 -2.81 -15.29 -9.62
CA PHE A 185 -2.80 -13.84 -9.87
C PHE A 185 -3.88 -13.38 -10.86
N ASN A 186 -4.37 -14.25 -11.75
CA ASN A 186 -5.44 -13.90 -12.68
C ASN A 186 -6.77 -13.68 -11.94
N HIS A 187 -7.06 -14.46 -10.89
CA HIS A 187 -8.17 -14.17 -9.98
C HIS A 187 -8.08 -12.76 -9.41
N ILE A 188 -6.94 -12.39 -8.82
CA ILE A 188 -6.72 -11.05 -8.26
C ILE A 188 -6.95 -9.95 -9.32
N ARG A 189 -6.42 -10.14 -10.53
CA ARG A 189 -6.60 -9.19 -11.64
C ARG A 189 -8.07 -8.99 -12.00
N ARG A 190 -8.86 -10.07 -12.04
CA ARG A 190 -10.30 -9.99 -12.30
C ARG A 190 -11.04 -9.28 -11.17
N VAL A 191 -10.72 -9.58 -9.91
CA VAL A 191 -11.31 -8.91 -8.75
C VAL A 191 -11.02 -7.40 -8.78
N VAL A 192 -9.78 -6.99 -9.05
CA VAL A 192 -9.44 -5.56 -9.20
C VAL A 192 -10.25 -4.91 -10.33
N GLY A 193 -10.33 -5.56 -11.49
CA GLY A 193 -11.12 -5.07 -12.63
C GLY A 193 -12.62 -4.93 -12.32
N LEU A 194 -13.18 -5.90 -11.59
CA LEU A 194 -14.58 -5.88 -11.15
C LEU A 194 -14.82 -4.77 -10.12
N ALA A 195 -13.91 -4.58 -9.17
CA ALA A 195 -13.97 -3.51 -8.18
C ALA A 195 -13.93 -2.13 -8.86
N HIS A 196 -13.07 -1.95 -9.86
CA HIS A 196 -13.01 -0.71 -10.66
C HIS A 196 -14.30 -0.48 -11.45
N LYS A 197 -14.89 -1.53 -12.02
CA LYS A 197 -16.18 -1.44 -12.72
C LYS A 197 -17.31 -1.01 -11.78
N ILE A 198 -17.42 -1.65 -10.62
CA ILE A 198 -18.40 -1.29 -9.58
C ILE A 198 -18.23 0.18 -9.17
N TYR A 199 -16.99 0.59 -8.86
CA TYR A 199 -16.67 1.97 -8.50
C TYR A 199 -17.11 2.96 -9.59
N ALA A 200 -16.75 2.71 -10.85
CA ALA A 200 -17.10 3.59 -11.96
C ALA A 200 -18.62 3.73 -12.16
N GLU A 201 -19.38 2.64 -11.99
CA GLU A 201 -20.85 2.69 -12.07
C GLU A 201 -21.47 3.47 -10.92
N ILE A 202 -20.92 3.37 -9.70
CA ILE A 202 -21.37 4.16 -8.54
C ILE A 202 -21.10 5.65 -8.78
N ILE A 203 -19.87 6.02 -9.14
CA ILE A 203 -19.51 7.42 -9.39
C ILE A 203 -20.38 8.01 -10.49
N LYS A 204 -20.59 7.28 -11.60
CA LYS A 204 -21.47 7.74 -12.69
C LYS A 204 -22.92 7.96 -12.22
N ALA A 205 -23.44 7.10 -11.35
CA ALA A 205 -24.78 7.28 -10.80
C ALA A 205 -24.87 8.48 -9.84
N GLU A 206 -23.84 8.69 -9.00
CA GLU A 206 -23.72 9.86 -8.12
C GLU A 206 -23.68 11.16 -8.94
N GLU A 207 -22.88 11.20 -10.01
CA GLU A 207 -22.81 12.32 -10.96
C GLU A 207 -24.18 12.59 -11.61
N GLN A 208 -24.90 11.56 -12.06
CA GLN A 208 -26.20 11.72 -12.71
C GLN A 208 -27.31 12.18 -11.74
N SER A 209 -27.18 11.88 -10.45
CA SER A 209 -28.17 12.25 -9.42
C SER A 209 -28.12 13.71 -9.00
N GLY A 210 -27.12 14.48 -9.45
CA GLY A 210 -26.97 15.89 -9.09
C GLY A 210 -26.46 16.15 -7.66
N LEU A 211 -26.08 15.11 -6.91
CA LEU A 211 -25.49 15.20 -5.56
C LEU A 211 -24.01 15.69 -5.56
N PHE A 212 -23.63 16.53 -6.52
CA PHE A 212 -22.25 17.02 -6.71
C PHE A 212 -21.70 17.89 -5.57
N GLU A 213 -22.51 18.26 -4.58
CA GLU A 213 -22.03 19.06 -3.44
C GLU A 213 -21.18 18.26 -2.44
N LYS A 214 -21.19 16.92 -2.51
CA LYS A 214 -20.41 16.06 -1.63
C LYS A 214 -19.34 15.30 -2.42
N GLU A 215 -18.08 15.48 -2.03
CA GLU A 215 -16.98 14.64 -2.53
C GLU A 215 -17.31 13.18 -2.21
N SER A 216 -17.24 12.30 -3.21
CA SER A 216 -17.59 10.89 -3.04
C SER A 216 -16.77 10.30 -1.90
N SER A 217 -17.42 9.58 -0.99
CA SER A 217 -16.75 8.99 0.17
C SER A 217 -15.86 7.78 -0.19
N LEU A 218 -15.83 7.40 -1.46
CA LEU A 218 -15.11 6.23 -1.97
C LEU A 218 -13.71 6.60 -2.46
N ASP A 219 -12.70 5.92 -1.93
CA ASP A 219 -11.31 6.07 -2.38
C ASP A 219 -10.91 4.91 -3.31
N LEU A 220 -10.79 5.19 -4.61
CA LEU A 220 -10.33 4.23 -5.62
C LEU A 220 -8.95 3.64 -5.31
N HIS A 221 -8.06 4.42 -4.68
CA HIS A 221 -6.74 3.94 -4.29
C HIS A 221 -6.85 2.85 -3.22
N VAL A 222 -7.69 3.06 -2.21
CA VAL A 222 -7.99 2.08 -1.16
C VAL A 222 -8.64 0.84 -1.75
N ILE A 223 -9.65 1.00 -2.62
CA ILE A 223 -10.32 -0.11 -3.32
C ILE A 223 -9.31 -0.96 -4.08
N THR A 224 -8.41 -0.31 -4.83
CA THR A 224 -7.40 -1.02 -5.63
C THR A 224 -6.43 -1.80 -4.76
N LEU A 225 -5.90 -1.19 -3.69
CA LEU A 225 -4.97 -1.86 -2.78
C LEU A 225 -5.63 -3.01 -2.03
N ALA A 226 -6.86 -2.80 -1.52
CA ALA A 226 -7.60 -3.83 -0.82
C ALA A 226 -7.95 -5.01 -1.75
N ALA A 227 -8.39 -4.76 -2.98
CA ALA A 227 -8.64 -5.82 -3.96
C ALA A 227 -7.37 -6.58 -4.35
N LEU A 228 -6.22 -5.90 -4.48
CA LEU A 228 -4.94 -6.57 -4.76
C LEU A 228 -4.50 -7.48 -3.60
N LEU A 229 -4.77 -7.08 -2.35
CA LEU A 229 -4.22 -7.70 -1.16
C LEU A 229 -5.21 -8.62 -0.42
N HIS A 230 -6.46 -8.78 -0.89
CA HIS A 230 -7.51 -9.46 -0.12
C HIS A 230 -7.20 -10.93 0.22
N ASP A 231 -6.48 -11.63 -0.66
CA ASP A 231 -6.03 -13.01 -0.46
C ASP A 231 -4.63 -13.11 0.17
N VAL A 232 -3.95 -11.98 0.41
CA VAL A 232 -2.66 -11.96 1.08
C VAL A 232 -2.87 -12.18 2.58
N GLY A 233 -2.22 -13.21 3.12
CA GLY A 233 -2.32 -13.56 4.53
C GLY A 233 -3.49 -14.48 4.87
N ASP A 234 -4.14 -15.11 3.87
CA ASP A 234 -5.02 -16.26 4.14
C ASP A 234 -4.20 -17.34 4.85
N LYS A 235 -4.74 -17.85 5.97
CA LYS A 235 -4.13 -18.85 6.85
C LYS A 235 -3.64 -20.09 6.10
N LYS A 236 -4.25 -20.41 4.96
CA LYS A 236 -3.86 -21.54 4.10
C LYS A 236 -2.46 -21.37 3.48
N TYR A 237 -1.92 -20.15 3.43
CA TYR A 237 -0.72 -19.80 2.67
C TYR A 237 0.28 -18.94 3.46
N LEU A 238 0.07 -18.80 4.77
CA LEU A 238 1.02 -18.14 5.66
C LEU A 238 2.29 -18.97 5.81
N GLU A 239 3.45 -18.33 5.67
CA GLU A 239 4.72 -18.97 6.03
C GLU A 239 4.89 -19.04 7.56
N PRO A 240 5.67 -20.00 8.09
CA PRO A 240 5.92 -20.10 9.53
C PRO A 240 6.40 -18.76 10.12
N GLY A 241 5.68 -18.25 11.12
CA GLY A 241 5.98 -16.99 11.80
C GLY A 241 5.28 -15.75 11.21
N GLN A 242 4.61 -15.85 10.07
CA GLN A 242 3.78 -14.76 9.55
C GLN A 242 2.41 -14.72 10.25
N LYS A 243 1.94 -13.50 10.54
CA LYS A 243 0.59 -13.25 11.06
C LYS A 243 -0.25 -12.57 9.97
N GLY A 244 -1.29 -13.25 9.50
CA GLY A 244 -2.19 -12.73 8.47
C GLY A 244 -2.87 -11.42 8.88
N GLU A 245 -3.05 -11.21 10.19
CA GLU A 245 -3.67 -10.02 10.78
C GLU A 245 -2.82 -8.74 10.60
N THR A 246 -1.52 -8.87 10.34
CA THR A 246 -0.59 -7.73 10.22
C THR A 246 0.20 -7.70 8.92
N LEU A 247 0.10 -8.74 8.08
CA LEU A 247 0.92 -8.88 6.88
C LEU A 247 0.67 -7.74 5.88
N VAL A 248 -0.60 -7.38 5.63
CA VAL A 248 -0.97 -6.31 4.71
C VAL A 248 -0.45 -4.96 5.19
N LEU A 249 -0.59 -4.67 6.50
CA LEU A 249 -0.05 -3.46 7.12
C LEU A 249 1.48 -3.38 6.92
N ALA A 250 2.21 -4.44 7.29
CA ALA A 250 3.66 -4.48 7.17
C ALA A 250 4.14 -4.31 5.73
N THR A 251 3.49 -4.99 4.77
CA THR A 251 3.82 -4.89 3.33
C THR A 251 3.62 -3.46 2.81
N LEU A 252 2.50 -2.82 3.15
CA LEU A 252 2.22 -1.45 2.69
C LEU A 252 3.20 -0.43 3.28
N LEU A 253 3.48 -0.53 4.59
CA LEU A 253 4.50 0.31 5.25
C LEU A 253 5.88 0.11 4.62
N GLY A 254 6.27 -1.14 4.35
CA GLY A 254 7.54 -1.48 3.69
C GLY A 254 7.69 -0.89 2.28
N PHE A 255 6.58 -0.66 1.57
CA PHE A 255 6.59 0.03 0.28
C PHE A 255 6.52 1.56 0.36
N GLY A 256 6.44 2.10 1.57
CA GLY A 256 6.39 3.53 1.87
C GLY A 256 4.98 4.11 1.91
N ALA A 257 3.95 3.29 2.11
CA ALA A 257 2.59 3.79 2.30
C ALA A 257 2.47 4.55 3.64
N PRO A 258 1.68 5.63 3.70
CA PRO A 258 1.27 6.25 4.95
C PRO A 258 0.59 5.24 5.89
N GLU A 259 0.82 5.37 7.20
CA GLU A 259 0.31 4.43 8.20
C GLU A 259 -1.22 4.39 8.25
N ASP A 260 -1.88 5.53 8.13
CA ASP A 260 -3.34 5.65 8.07
C ASP A 260 -3.94 4.90 6.88
N LEU A 261 -3.32 5.01 5.70
CA LEU A 261 -3.71 4.24 4.52
C LEU A 261 -3.50 2.75 4.74
N ALA A 262 -2.34 2.35 5.25
CA ALA A 262 -2.00 0.95 5.47
C ALA A 262 -2.94 0.28 6.49
N LEU A 263 -3.26 0.99 7.59
CA LEU A 263 -4.25 0.54 8.58
C LEU A 263 -5.66 0.44 7.99
N LYS A 264 -6.08 1.42 7.17
CA LYS A 264 -7.39 1.38 6.49
C LYS A 264 -7.49 0.16 5.58
N VAL A 265 -6.48 -0.10 4.74
CA VAL A 265 -6.46 -1.26 3.83
C VAL A 265 -6.43 -2.59 4.59
N GLN A 266 -5.59 -2.73 5.63
CA GLN A 266 -5.54 -3.93 6.46
C GLN A 266 -6.90 -4.27 7.09
N ARG A 267 -7.60 -3.24 7.61
CA ARG A 267 -8.93 -3.39 8.20
C ARG A 267 -9.97 -3.86 7.19
N ILE A 268 -9.93 -3.32 5.97
CA ILE A 268 -10.80 -3.75 4.89
C ILE A 268 -10.51 -5.21 4.53
N VAL A 269 -9.24 -5.56 4.27
CA VAL A 269 -8.84 -6.91 3.86
C VAL A 269 -9.29 -7.98 4.86
N LEU A 270 -9.13 -7.75 6.17
CA LEU A 270 -9.56 -8.71 7.20
C LEU A 270 -11.08 -8.98 7.20
N ALA A 271 -11.87 -8.04 6.67
CA ALA A 271 -13.32 -8.13 6.60
C ALA A 271 -13.84 -8.62 5.23
N VAL A 272 -13.00 -8.84 4.22
CA VAL A 272 -13.45 -9.24 2.86
C VAL A 272 -14.04 -10.65 2.84
N SER A 273 -13.42 -11.59 3.55
CA SER A 273 -13.71 -13.02 3.37
C SER A 273 -15.17 -13.41 3.69
N TYR A 274 -15.74 -14.31 2.88
CA TYR A 274 -17.08 -14.89 3.11
C TYR A 274 -17.21 -15.51 4.51
N SER A 275 -16.21 -16.26 4.94
CA SER A 275 -16.22 -16.94 6.24
C SER A 275 -16.20 -15.96 7.41
N SER A 276 -15.56 -14.80 7.25
CA SER A 276 -15.61 -13.72 8.25
C SER A 276 -17.02 -13.12 8.35
N GLU A 277 -17.69 -12.87 7.21
CA GLU A 277 -19.04 -12.29 7.21
C GLU A 277 -20.09 -13.23 7.81
N ILE A 278 -20.06 -14.52 7.48
CA ILE A 278 -21.05 -15.48 8.01
C ILE A 278 -20.97 -15.60 9.54
N LYS A 279 -19.77 -15.43 10.12
CA LYS A 279 -19.57 -15.47 11.58
C LYS A 279 -20.15 -14.25 12.28
N ASP A 280 -20.04 -13.06 11.68
CA ASP A 280 -20.52 -11.82 12.28
C ASP A 280 -20.97 -10.81 11.21
N ARG A 281 -22.25 -10.88 10.84
CA ARG A 281 -22.86 -9.98 9.85
C ARG A 281 -22.98 -8.54 10.38
N GLY A 282 -23.20 -8.37 11.69
CA GLY A 282 -23.36 -7.05 12.31
C GLY A 282 -22.04 -6.26 12.32
N HIS A 283 -20.92 -6.95 12.55
CA HIS A 283 -19.61 -6.36 12.43
C HIS A 283 -19.31 -5.89 11.00
N VAL A 284 -19.61 -6.72 9.98
CA VAL A 284 -19.39 -6.33 8.57
C VAL A 284 -20.22 -5.11 8.19
N GLU A 285 -21.48 -5.03 8.59
CA GLU A 285 -22.33 -3.84 8.35
C GLU A 285 -21.73 -2.57 8.98
N THR A 286 -21.28 -2.69 10.23
CA THR A 286 -20.60 -1.60 10.94
C THR A 286 -19.31 -1.17 10.23
N MET A 287 -18.55 -2.14 9.73
CA MET A 287 -17.31 -1.90 8.99
C MET A 287 -17.58 -1.23 7.65
N ILE A 288 -18.63 -1.62 6.92
CA ILE A 288 -19.05 -0.95 5.67
C ILE A 288 -19.45 0.50 5.94
N GLY A 289 -20.18 0.76 7.03
CA GLY A 289 -20.54 2.13 7.42
C GLY A 289 -19.31 3.02 7.68
N LYS A 290 -18.21 2.45 8.17
CA LYS A 290 -16.93 3.16 8.41
C LYS A 290 -15.99 3.17 7.19
N TYR A 291 -16.05 2.13 6.37
CA TYR A 291 -15.17 1.84 5.25
C TYR A 291 -16.00 1.36 4.06
N PRO A 292 -16.67 2.28 3.33
CA PRO A 292 -17.58 1.92 2.24
C PRO A 292 -16.88 1.19 1.08
N GLU A 293 -15.55 1.32 0.96
CA GLU A 293 -14.75 0.54 0.00
C GLU A 293 -14.84 -0.97 0.22
N LEU A 294 -15.10 -1.43 1.46
CA LEU A 294 -15.26 -2.85 1.78
C LEU A 294 -16.41 -3.48 0.98
N ALA A 295 -17.53 -2.78 0.82
CA ALA A 295 -18.68 -3.26 0.06
C ALA A 295 -18.31 -3.55 -1.40
N ILE A 296 -17.48 -2.69 -2.00
CA ILE A 296 -17.04 -2.84 -3.40
C ILE A 296 -16.10 -4.04 -3.54
N VAL A 297 -15.15 -4.18 -2.63
CA VAL A 297 -14.17 -5.28 -2.68
C VAL A 297 -14.84 -6.63 -2.42
N GLN A 298 -15.76 -6.71 -1.45
CA GLN A 298 -16.55 -7.92 -1.19
C GLN A 298 -17.40 -8.33 -2.39
N ASP A 299 -18.10 -7.37 -3.02
CA ASP A 299 -18.91 -7.67 -4.20
C ASP A 299 -18.03 -8.14 -5.37
N ALA A 300 -16.88 -7.49 -5.59
CA ALA A 300 -15.96 -7.86 -6.66
C ALA A 300 -15.39 -9.27 -6.51
N ASP A 301 -14.97 -9.65 -5.30
CA ASP A 301 -14.49 -11.00 -5.01
C ASP A 301 -15.59 -12.05 -5.24
N ARG A 302 -16.78 -11.81 -4.69
CA ARG A 302 -17.94 -12.71 -4.83
C ARG A 302 -18.39 -12.86 -6.28
N LEU A 303 -18.36 -11.77 -7.04
CA LEU A 303 -18.69 -11.83 -8.46
C LEU A 303 -17.75 -12.77 -9.21
N ASP A 304 -16.46 -12.79 -8.89
CA ASP A 304 -15.49 -13.72 -9.52
C ASP A 304 -15.69 -15.18 -9.10
N ALA A 305 -16.47 -15.44 -8.04
CA ALA A 305 -16.85 -16.79 -7.61
C ALA A 305 -18.11 -17.33 -8.29
N ILE A 306 -18.84 -16.50 -9.07
CA ILE A 306 -20.09 -16.88 -9.74
C ILE A 306 -20.04 -16.64 -11.26
N GLY A 307 -21.03 -17.18 -11.99
CA GLY A 307 -21.07 -17.15 -13.45
C GLY A 307 -20.06 -18.11 -14.08
N ALA A 308 -19.78 -17.94 -15.37
CA ALA A 308 -18.93 -18.86 -16.14
C ALA A 308 -17.53 -19.06 -15.55
N VAL A 309 -16.90 -17.96 -15.09
CA VAL A 309 -15.59 -18.04 -14.42
C VAL A 309 -15.71 -18.75 -13.07
N GLY A 310 -16.77 -18.48 -12.31
CA GLY A 310 -17.06 -19.15 -11.05
C GLY A 310 -17.20 -20.67 -11.19
N ILE A 311 -17.89 -21.13 -12.24
CA ILE A 311 -18.01 -22.55 -12.60
C ILE A 311 -16.62 -23.15 -12.78
N GLY A 312 -15.81 -22.58 -13.68
CA GLY A 312 -14.46 -23.07 -13.97
C GLY A 312 -13.55 -23.11 -12.74
N ARG A 313 -13.58 -22.06 -11.91
CA ARG A 313 -12.82 -22.00 -10.65
C ARG A 313 -13.25 -23.06 -9.65
N THR A 314 -14.55 -23.30 -9.52
CA THR A 314 -15.08 -24.25 -8.52
C THR A 314 -14.68 -25.68 -8.86
N PHE A 315 -14.78 -26.09 -10.13
CA PHE A 315 -14.31 -27.41 -10.57
C PHE A 315 -12.79 -27.55 -10.49
N THR A 316 -12.04 -26.49 -10.85
CA THR A 316 -10.58 -26.48 -10.74
C THR A 316 -10.15 -26.64 -9.28
N PHE A 317 -10.81 -25.96 -8.33
CA PHE A 317 -10.52 -26.10 -6.91
C PHE A 317 -10.90 -27.49 -6.37
N GLY A 318 -12.08 -28.01 -6.72
CA GLY A 318 -12.54 -29.33 -6.30
C GLY A 318 -11.54 -30.43 -6.71
N GLY A 319 -11.14 -30.42 -7.98
CA GLY A 319 -10.16 -31.35 -8.53
C GLY A 319 -8.75 -31.15 -7.97
N ALA A 320 -8.23 -29.91 -7.93
CA ALA A 320 -6.86 -29.65 -7.49
C ALA A 320 -6.62 -29.96 -6.00
N LYS A 321 -7.64 -29.79 -5.15
CA LYS A 321 -7.54 -30.12 -3.72
C LYS A 321 -7.95 -31.56 -3.40
N ASN A 322 -8.53 -32.27 -4.37
CA ASN A 322 -9.16 -33.59 -4.18
C ASN A 322 -10.14 -33.60 -2.99
N VAL A 323 -10.81 -32.47 -2.77
CA VAL A 323 -11.71 -32.24 -1.62
C VAL A 323 -13.15 -32.57 -1.99
N ARG A 324 -13.49 -32.50 -3.28
CA ARG A 324 -14.83 -32.72 -3.78
C ARG A 324 -14.81 -33.46 -5.10
N ASP A 325 -15.68 -34.46 -5.24
CA ASP A 325 -15.99 -34.99 -6.55
C ASP A 325 -16.82 -33.99 -7.39
N MET A 326 -17.15 -34.36 -8.63
CA MET A 326 -17.91 -33.47 -9.51
C MET A 326 -19.35 -33.23 -9.02
N GLY A 327 -20.00 -34.22 -8.40
CA GLY A 327 -21.34 -34.08 -7.83
C GLY A 327 -21.35 -33.19 -6.59
N GLU A 328 -20.40 -33.37 -5.67
CA GLU A 328 -20.20 -32.51 -4.51
C GLU A 328 -19.83 -31.08 -4.91
N THR A 329 -19.15 -30.92 -6.05
CA THR A 329 -18.87 -29.61 -6.64
C THR A 329 -20.14 -28.91 -7.12
N ILE A 330 -21.07 -29.64 -7.73
CA ILE A 330 -22.40 -29.11 -8.09
C ILE A 330 -23.21 -28.77 -6.85
N GLN A 331 -23.20 -29.62 -5.81
CA GLN A 331 -23.89 -29.33 -4.54
C GLN A 331 -23.38 -28.03 -3.90
N HIS A 332 -22.08 -27.73 -4.04
CA HIS A 332 -21.52 -26.46 -3.57
C HIS A 332 -22.14 -25.21 -4.21
N PHE A 333 -22.71 -25.34 -5.41
CA PHE A 333 -23.38 -24.23 -6.07
C PHE A 333 -24.59 -23.78 -5.23
N ASP A 334 -25.37 -24.74 -4.74
CA ASP A 334 -26.53 -24.48 -3.89
C ASP A 334 -26.14 -24.09 -2.46
N ASP A 335 -25.12 -24.76 -1.93
CA ASP A 335 -24.69 -24.52 -0.55
C ASP A 335 -24.15 -23.10 -0.38
N LYS A 336 -23.48 -22.56 -1.41
CA LYS A 336 -22.78 -21.28 -1.32
C LYS A 336 -23.02 -20.35 -2.52
N LEU A 337 -22.71 -20.77 -3.75
CA LEU A 337 -22.52 -19.84 -4.86
C LEU A 337 -23.79 -19.08 -5.24
N VAL A 338 -24.94 -19.75 -5.32
CA VAL A 338 -26.24 -19.14 -5.64
C VAL A 338 -26.66 -18.14 -4.55
N LYS A 339 -26.28 -18.37 -3.29
CA LYS A 339 -26.60 -17.48 -2.17
C LYS A 339 -25.85 -16.14 -2.25
N LEU A 340 -24.73 -16.08 -2.98
CA LEU A 340 -23.89 -14.88 -3.06
C LEU A 340 -24.62 -13.68 -3.68
N GLU A 341 -25.58 -13.89 -4.58
CA GLU A 341 -26.39 -12.81 -5.15
C GLU A 341 -27.06 -11.97 -4.06
N SER A 342 -27.73 -12.63 -3.12
CA SER A 342 -28.46 -11.98 -2.01
C SER A 342 -27.52 -11.26 -1.03
N MET A 343 -26.24 -11.59 -1.05
CA MET A 343 -25.22 -11.05 -0.13
C MET A 343 -24.49 -9.84 -0.70
N MET A 344 -24.71 -9.50 -1.98
CA MET A 344 -24.11 -8.32 -2.60
C MET A 344 -24.55 -7.04 -1.90
N LYS A 345 -23.64 -6.10 -1.76
CA LYS A 345 -23.82 -4.86 -0.99
C LYS A 345 -24.22 -3.70 -1.89
N THR A 346 -23.58 -3.59 -3.04
CA THR A 346 -23.75 -2.47 -3.98
C THR A 346 -24.84 -2.77 -5.00
N ALA A 347 -25.53 -1.72 -5.47
CA ALA A 347 -26.50 -1.83 -6.56
C ALA A 347 -25.92 -2.44 -7.85
N PRO A 348 -24.75 -1.98 -8.38
CA PRO A 348 -24.12 -2.63 -9.55
C PRO A 348 -23.69 -4.08 -9.26
N GLY A 349 -23.19 -4.38 -8.06
CA GLY A 349 -22.85 -5.74 -7.64
C GLY A 349 -24.03 -6.69 -7.71
N LYS A 350 -25.17 -6.29 -7.12
CA LYS A 350 -26.44 -7.04 -7.18
C LYS A 350 -26.89 -7.33 -8.61
N ARG A 351 -26.87 -6.32 -9.50
CA ARG A 351 -27.25 -6.49 -10.91
C ARG A 351 -26.38 -7.51 -11.63
N MET A 352 -25.05 -7.37 -11.51
CA MET A 352 -24.10 -8.30 -12.14
C MET A 352 -24.20 -9.70 -11.54
N ALA A 353 -24.49 -9.81 -10.25
CA ALA A 353 -24.61 -11.09 -9.57
C ALA A 353 -25.85 -11.86 -10.01
N ARG A 354 -26.97 -11.17 -10.26
CA ARG A 354 -28.19 -11.79 -10.82
C ARG A 354 -27.91 -12.48 -12.15
N GLU A 355 -27.29 -11.76 -13.08
CA GLU A 355 -26.92 -12.29 -14.40
C GLU A 355 -25.92 -13.45 -14.33
N ARG A 356 -25.01 -13.43 -13.33
CA ARG A 356 -24.05 -14.52 -13.13
C ARG A 356 -24.66 -15.73 -12.43
N THR A 357 -25.62 -15.53 -11.55
CA THR A 357 -26.34 -16.60 -10.85
C THR A 357 -27.28 -17.34 -11.80
N GLU A 358 -27.92 -16.63 -12.73
CA GLU A 358 -28.70 -17.25 -13.81
C GLU A 358 -27.86 -18.23 -14.63
N ARG A 359 -26.62 -17.86 -14.96
CA ARG A 359 -25.67 -18.78 -15.64
C ARG A 359 -25.35 -20.03 -14.80
N LEU A 360 -25.24 -19.90 -13.48
CA LEU A 360 -25.02 -21.06 -12.60
C LEU A 360 -26.22 -22.01 -12.67
N ASN A 361 -27.44 -21.48 -12.56
CA ASN A 361 -28.66 -22.27 -12.59
C ASN A 361 -28.85 -22.96 -13.96
N MET A 362 -28.54 -22.26 -15.05
CA MET A 362 -28.58 -22.82 -16.40
C MET A 362 -27.59 -23.98 -16.55
N PHE A 363 -26.35 -23.81 -16.10
CA PHE A 363 -25.35 -24.87 -16.13
C PHE A 363 -25.76 -26.08 -15.28
N LYS A 364 -26.33 -25.87 -14.08
CA LYS A 364 -26.89 -26.96 -13.27
C LYS A 364 -28.00 -27.71 -14.00
N GLY A 365 -28.87 -27.00 -14.71
CA GLY A 365 -29.92 -27.62 -15.52
C GLY A 365 -29.36 -28.57 -16.58
N TRP A 366 -28.34 -28.13 -17.32
CA TRP A 366 -27.64 -28.98 -18.30
C TRP A 366 -26.96 -30.17 -17.63
N TRP A 367 -26.25 -29.94 -16.53
CA TRP A 367 -25.60 -31.00 -15.76
C TRP A 367 -26.59 -32.11 -15.34
N GLU A 368 -27.73 -31.73 -14.77
CA GLU A 368 -28.75 -32.69 -14.33
C GLU A 368 -29.41 -33.42 -15.50
N GLU A 369 -29.61 -32.75 -16.64
CA GLU A 369 -30.13 -33.35 -17.87
C GLU A 369 -29.20 -34.44 -18.39
N GLU A 370 -27.92 -34.13 -18.56
CA GLU A 370 -26.89 -35.05 -19.05
C GLU A 370 -26.72 -36.26 -18.12
N GLN A 371 -26.71 -36.04 -16.79
CA GLN A 371 -26.63 -37.13 -15.82
C GLN A 371 -27.86 -38.05 -15.87
N ARG A 372 -29.07 -37.49 -16.00
CA ARG A 372 -30.31 -38.28 -16.11
C ARG A 372 -30.34 -39.09 -17.40
N GLU A 373 -29.87 -38.54 -18.51
CA GLU A 373 -29.78 -39.26 -19.79
C GLU A 373 -28.84 -40.47 -19.67
N ALA A 374 -27.66 -40.27 -19.09
CA ALA A 374 -26.67 -41.33 -18.89
C ALA A 374 -27.16 -42.43 -17.92
N GLU A 375 -27.76 -42.06 -16.79
CA GLU A 375 -28.24 -43.01 -15.78
C GLU A 375 -29.57 -43.68 -16.16
N GLY A 376 -30.43 -42.98 -16.91
CA GLY A 376 -31.74 -43.47 -17.34
C GLY A 376 -31.67 -44.72 -18.22
N LEU A 377 -30.56 -44.92 -18.92
CA LEU A 377 -30.27 -46.14 -19.69
C LEU A 377 -29.89 -47.33 -18.79
N LEU A 378 -29.35 -47.08 -17.59
CA LEU A 378 -28.94 -48.12 -16.64
C LEU A 378 -30.10 -48.59 -15.75
N ARG A 379 -31.11 -47.74 -15.51
CA ARG A 379 -32.31 -48.07 -14.70
C ARG A 379 -33.41 -48.83 -15.46
N ARG A 380 -33.25 -49.06 -16.77
CA ARG A 380 -34.13 -49.93 -17.57
C ARG A 380 -33.62 -51.38 -17.53
N LYS A 381 -33.62 -51.99 -16.35
CA LYS A 381 -33.57 -53.43 -16.10
C LYS A 381 -34.37 -53.71 -14.84
#